data_AF-A0A382T1V8-F1
#
_entry.id   AF-A0A382T1V8-F1
#
_cell.length_a   1.000
_cell.length_b   1.000
_cell.length_c   1.000
_cell.angle_alpha   90.00
_cell.angle_beta   90.00
_cell.angle_gamma   90.00
#
_symmetry.space_group_name_H-M   'P 1'
#
loop_
_entity.id
_entity.type
_entity.pdbx_description
1 polymer ?
#
loop_
_entity_poly.entity_id
_entity_poly.type
_entity_poly.pdbx_seq_one_letter_code
_entity_poly.pdbx_strand_id
1 'polypeptide(L)'
;MGALDRPTDGQVLVGGREISELEEEELASVRNQYVGFVFQFHHLLREFTALENVMMPALLAGAGLSEAKGRAEVLLGEVGLSERESHKPRQLSGGEQQRVAV
;
A
#
# COMPACT_ATOMS: atom_id res chain seq x y z
N MET A 1 -15.48 -0.86 3.95
CA MET A 1 -15.30 -1.49 2.61
C MET A 1 -13.82 -1.77 2.34
N GLY A 2 -13.46 -2.90 1.72
CA GLY A 2 -12.06 -3.35 1.54
C GLY A 2 -11.46 -4.06 2.75
N ALA A 3 -12.28 -4.75 3.57
CA ALA A 3 -11.90 -5.30 4.87
C ALA A 3 -11.47 -4.25 5.93
N LEU A 4 -11.77 -2.96 5.70
CA LEU A 4 -11.61 -1.89 6.71
C LEU A 4 -12.77 -1.82 7.71
N ASP A 5 -13.94 -2.33 7.32
CA ASP A 5 -15.13 -2.39 8.18
C ASP A 5 -15.71 -3.79 8.10
N ARG A 6 -16.36 -4.23 9.17
CA ARG A 6 -17.15 -5.46 9.19
C ARG A 6 -18.57 -5.17 8.71
N PRO A 7 -19.17 -6.05 7.88
CA PRO A 7 -20.57 -5.92 7.53
C PRO A 7 -21.43 -6.10 8.77
N THR A 8 -22.52 -5.33 8.90
CA THR A 8 -23.50 -5.51 9.98
C THR A 8 -24.30 -6.81 9.80
N ASP A 9 -24.49 -7.25 8.55
CA ASP A 9 -25.10 -8.53 8.18
C ASP A 9 -24.56 -8.99 6.82
N GLY A 10 -24.58 -10.29 6.57
CA GLY A 10 -24.06 -10.93 5.37
C GLY A 10 -22.57 -11.25 5.39
N GLN A 11 -22.10 -11.81 4.27
CA GLN A 11 -20.76 -12.38 4.13
C GLN A 11 -19.98 -11.71 3.00
N VAL A 12 -18.70 -11.44 3.25
CA VAL A 12 -17.76 -10.88 2.28
C VAL A 12 -16.71 -11.92 1.97
N LEU A 13 -16.50 -12.20 0.68
CA LEU A 13 -15.49 -13.13 0.21
C LEU A 13 -14.40 -12.38 -0.55
N VAL A 14 -13.14 -12.67 -0.22
CA VAL A 14 -11.95 -12.18 -0.94
C VAL A 14 -11.15 -13.38 -1.42
N GLY A 15 -10.92 -13.48 -2.74
CA GLY A 15 -10.24 -14.64 -3.32
C GLY A 15 -10.93 -15.99 -3.04
N GLY A 16 -12.24 -15.99 -2.78
CA GLY A 16 -13.02 -17.17 -2.42
C GLY A 16 -12.98 -17.57 -0.93
N ARG A 17 -12.21 -16.84 -0.10
CA ARG A 17 -12.21 -17.01 1.37
C ARG A 17 -13.20 -16.02 1.98
N GLU A 18 -14.10 -16.50 2.84
CA GLU A 18 -14.94 -15.63 3.66
C GLU A 18 -14.07 -14.91 4.71
N ILE A 19 -14.24 -13.58 4.78
CA ILE A 19 -13.46 -12.73 5.68
C ILE A 19 -14.32 -12.06 6.77
N SER A 20 -15.65 -12.20 6.72
CA SER A 20 -16.56 -11.51 7.64
C SER A 20 -16.37 -11.89 9.11
N GLU A 21 -15.90 -13.10 9.38
CA GLU A 21 -15.70 -13.63 10.73
C GLU A 21 -14.24 -13.60 11.20
N LEU A 22 -13.31 -13.10 10.37
CA LEU A 22 -11.89 -13.10 10.72
C LEU A 22 -11.58 -12.06 11.82
N GLU A 23 -10.63 -12.41 12.67
CA GLU A 23 -10.09 -11.50 13.67
C GLU A 23 -9.25 -10.39 13.02
N GLU A 24 -9.07 -9.27 13.72
CA GLU A 24 -8.44 -8.06 13.15
C GLU A 24 -7.02 -8.32 12.59
N GLU A 25 -6.26 -9.21 13.22
CA GLU A 25 -4.91 -9.59 12.77
C GLU A 25 -4.94 -10.35 11.43
N GLU A 26 -5.90 -11.26 11.26
CA GLU A 26 -6.10 -11.97 10.01
C GLU A 26 -6.64 -11.04 8.91
N LEU A 27 -7.55 -10.12 9.26
CA LEU A 27 -8.04 -9.10 8.36
C LEU A 27 -6.91 -8.18 7.88
N ALA A 28 -5.98 -7.80 8.77
CA ALA A 28 -4.81 -7.01 8.41
C ALA A 28 -3.91 -7.73 7.39
N SER A 29 -3.71 -9.04 7.56
CA SER A 29 -2.99 -9.88 6.61
C SER A 29 -3.68 -9.93 5.24
N VAL A 30 -5.01 -10.13 5.22
CA VAL A 30 -5.80 -10.10 3.98
C VAL A 30 -5.68 -8.74 3.29
N ARG A 31 -5.78 -7.63 4.03
CA ARG A 31 -5.62 -6.28 3.47
C ARG A 31 -4.25 -6.12 2.81
N ASN A 32 -3.18 -6.51 3.48
CA ASN A 32 -1.83 -6.36 2.96
C ASN A 32 -1.57 -7.20 1.68
N GLN A 33 -2.15 -8.40 1.60
CA GLN A 33 -1.87 -9.31 0.50
C GLN A 33 -2.80 -9.13 -0.71
N TYR A 34 -4.07 -8.77 -0.49
CA TYR A 34 -5.10 -8.81 -1.53
C TYR A 34 -5.74 -7.46 -1.84
N VAL A 35 -5.47 -6.41 -1.05
CA VAL A 35 -6.17 -5.13 -1.18
C VAL A 35 -5.18 -3.96 -1.25
N GLY A 36 -5.15 -3.28 -2.39
CA GLY A 36 -4.51 -1.97 -2.53
C GLY A 36 -5.52 -0.85 -2.31
N PHE A 37 -5.13 0.21 -1.60
CA PHE A 37 -5.98 1.39 -1.39
C PHE A 37 -5.38 2.62 -2.06
N VAL A 38 -6.18 3.28 -2.88
CA VAL A 38 -5.87 4.60 -3.43
C VAL A 38 -6.96 5.56 -2.98
N PHE A 39 -6.60 6.53 -2.14
CA PHE A 39 -7.52 7.51 -1.57
C PHE A 39 -7.42 8.85 -2.30
N GLN A 40 -8.40 9.75 -2.10
CA GLN A 40 -8.34 11.12 -2.60
C GLN A 40 -7.22 11.96 -1.95
N PHE A 41 -6.84 11.62 -0.71
CA PHE A 41 -5.63 12.15 -0.07
C PHE A 41 -4.55 11.07 -0.14
N HIS A 42 -3.35 11.42 -0.59
CA HIS A 42 -2.28 10.44 -0.90
C HIS A 42 -1.78 9.62 0.32
N HIS A 43 -2.16 10.01 1.55
CA HIS A 43 -1.80 9.38 2.83
C HIS A 43 -0.34 8.91 3.00
N LEU A 44 0.60 9.50 2.27
CA LEU A 44 2.01 9.20 2.37
C LEU A 44 2.53 9.58 3.77
N LEU A 45 3.37 8.70 4.33
CA LEU A 45 4.10 8.97 5.55
C LEU A 45 5.15 10.04 5.26
N ARG A 46 5.02 11.21 5.91
CA ARG A 46 5.74 12.46 5.55
C ARG A 46 7.24 12.37 5.81
N GLU A 47 7.60 11.51 6.74
CA GLU A 47 8.92 11.23 7.26
C GLU A 47 9.67 10.24 6.38
N PHE A 48 9.00 9.64 5.40
CA PHE A 48 9.53 8.62 4.49
C PHE A 48 9.64 9.18 3.06
N THR A 49 10.58 8.68 2.27
CA THR A 49 10.73 9.04 0.85
C THR A 49 9.66 8.35 0.00
N ALA A 50 9.56 8.70 -1.28
CA ALA A 50 8.71 7.98 -2.22
C ALA A 50 9.03 6.48 -2.24
N LEU A 51 10.33 6.12 -2.31
CA LEU A 51 10.77 4.74 -2.27
C LEU A 51 10.35 4.03 -0.98
N GLU A 52 10.61 4.65 0.17
CA GLU A 52 10.28 4.07 1.47
C GLU A 52 8.76 3.86 1.62
N ASN A 53 7.93 4.81 1.15
CA ASN A 53 6.47 4.66 1.16
C ASN A 53 6.00 3.46 0.31
N VAL A 54 6.56 3.29 -0.88
CA VAL A 54 6.23 2.16 -1.78
C VAL A 54 6.73 0.82 -1.23
N MET A 55 7.82 0.81 -0.44
CA MET A 55 8.34 -0.40 0.20
C MET A 55 7.46 -0.90 1.35
N MET A 56 6.71 -0.03 2.03
CA MET A 56 6.02 -0.36 3.29
C MET A 56 5.11 -1.59 3.22
N PRO A 57 4.25 -1.77 2.20
CA PRO A 57 3.39 -2.96 2.12
C PRO A 57 4.19 -4.26 2.07
N ALA A 58 5.26 -4.29 1.27
CA ALA A 58 6.12 -5.46 1.15
C ALA A 58 6.86 -5.77 2.46
N LEU A 59 7.37 -4.75 3.16
CA LEU A 59 8.01 -4.92 4.47
C LEU A 59 7.02 -5.44 5.53
N LEU A 60 5.79 -4.91 5.54
CA LEU A 60 4.72 -5.40 6.43
C LEU A 60 4.28 -6.83 6.09
N ALA A 61 4.48 -7.26 4.84
CA ALA A 61 4.23 -8.64 4.40
C ALA A 61 5.39 -9.58 4.75
N GLY A 62 6.47 -9.07 5.36
CA GLY A 62 7.64 -9.85 5.77
C GLY A 62 8.73 -9.97 4.71
N ALA A 63 8.67 -9.22 3.59
CA ALA A 63 9.71 -9.24 2.57
C ALA A 63 11.03 -8.67 3.10
N GLY A 64 12.15 -9.19 2.58
CA GLY A 64 13.48 -8.68 2.91
C GLY A 64 13.69 -7.26 2.35
N LEU A 65 14.53 -6.46 3.01
CA LEU A 65 14.76 -5.06 2.63
C LEU A 65 15.26 -4.90 1.19
N SER A 66 16.13 -5.80 0.72
CA SER A 66 16.64 -5.77 -0.66
C SER A 66 15.56 -6.09 -1.69
N GLU A 67 14.66 -7.03 -1.37
CA GLU A 67 13.56 -7.44 -2.24
C GLU A 67 12.52 -6.31 -2.33
N ALA A 68 12.10 -5.78 -1.18
CA ALA A 68 11.16 -4.67 -1.10
C ALA A 68 11.68 -3.45 -1.86
N LYS A 69 12.98 -3.12 -1.70
CA LYS A 69 13.62 -2.02 -2.43
C LYS A 69 13.58 -2.23 -3.94
N GLY A 70 14.03 -3.39 -4.43
CA GLY A 70 14.05 -3.66 -5.87
C GLY A 70 12.65 -3.62 -6.50
N ARG A 71 11.64 -4.14 -5.80
CA ARG A 71 10.24 -4.06 -6.26
C ARG A 71 9.73 -2.61 -6.28
N ALA A 72 10.06 -1.82 -5.26
CA ALA A 72 9.64 -0.43 -5.19
C ALA A 72 10.30 0.45 -6.28
N GLU A 73 11.56 0.21 -6.60
CA GLU A 73 12.26 0.89 -7.71
C GLU A 73 11.59 0.63 -9.07
N VAL A 74 11.20 -0.63 -9.33
CA VAL A 74 10.45 -1.00 -10.55
C VAL A 74 9.10 -0.29 -10.61
N LEU A 75 8.31 -0.33 -9.54
CA LEU A 75 7.00 0.31 -9.48
C LEU A 75 7.09 1.83 -9.67
N LEU A 76 8.05 2.48 -9.01
CA LEU A 76 8.30 3.91 -9.21
C LEU A 76 8.71 4.22 -10.66
N GLY A 77 9.45 3.33 -11.31
CA GLY A 77 9.78 3.45 -12.74
C GLY A 77 8.55 3.41 -13.63
N GLU A 78 7.62 2.48 -13.39
CA GLU A 78 6.39 2.33 -14.17
C GLU A 78 5.49 3.59 -14.10
N VAL A 79 5.52 4.31 -12.97
CA VAL A 79 4.77 5.57 -12.79
C VAL A 79 5.59 6.83 -13.08
N GLY A 80 6.80 6.68 -13.66
CA GLY A 80 7.66 7.78 -14.10
C GLY A 80 8.27 8.61 -12.97
N LEU A 81 8.61 7.97 -11.84
CA LEU A 81 9.15 8.60 -10.63
C LEU A 81 10.53 8.08 -10.22
N SER A 82 11.27 7.39 -11.09
CA SER A 82 12.62 6.89 -10.79
C SER A 82 13.56 7.97 -10.23
N GLU A 83 13.57 9.17 -10.84
CA GLU A 83 14.42 10.29 -10.38
C GLU A 83 13.93 10.95 -9.07
N ARG A 84 12.74 10.55 -8.60
CA ARG A 84 12.09 11.12 -7.41
C ARG A 84 12.09 10.19 -6.21
N GLU A 85 12.70 9.01 -6.30
CA GLU A 85 12.69 7.96 -5.28
C GLU A 85 13.11 8.44 -3.87
N SER A 86 14.05 9.38 -3.80
CA SER A 86 14.61 9.91 -2.55
C SER A 86 13.88 11.14 -2.01
N HIS A 87 12.89 11.66 -2.74
CA HIS A 87 12.12 12.84 -2.33
C HIS A 87 11.12 12.47 -1.25
N LYS A 88 11.02 13.29 -0.20
CA LYS A 88 9.93 13.23 0.78
C LYS A 88 8.64 13.80 0.16
N PRO A 89 7.44 13.43 0.63
CA PRO A 89 6.16 13.88 0.08
C PRO A 89 6.04 15.39 -0.12
N ARG A 90 6.58 16.20 0.79
CA ARG A 90 6.58 17.68 0.68
C ARG A 90 7.36 18.24 -0.51
N GLN A 91 8.20 17.44 -1.15
CA GLN A 91 9.02 17.80 -2.31
C GLN A 91 8.41 17.32 -3.62
N LEU A 92 7.27 16.64 -3.56
CA LEU A 92 6.53 16.11 -4.70
C LEU A 92 5.28 16.98 -4.94
N SER A 93 4.96 17.23 -6.20
CA SER A 93 3.66 17.79 -6.59
C SER A 93 2.52 16.84 -6.19
N GLY A 94 1.28 17.35 -6.11
CA GLY A 94 0.13 16.50 -5.77
C GLY A 94 -0.05 15.32 -6.73
N GLY A 95 0.14 15.56 -8.04
CA GLY A 95 0.08 14.49 -9.04
C GLY A 95 1.18 13.43 -8.88
N GLU A 96 2.39 13.84 -8.47
CA GLU A 96 3.46 12.90 -8.15
C GLU A 96 3.14 12.12 -6.86
N GLN A 97 2.62 12.77 -5.81
CA GLN A 97 2.20 12.09 -4.58
C GLN A 97 1.10 11.06 -4.84
N GLN A 98 0.15 11.37 -5.72
CA GLN A 98 -0.88 10.40 -6.13
C GLN A 98 -0.25 9.18 -6.81
N ARG A 99 0.72 9.39 -7.71
CA ARG A 99 1.41 8.28 -8.39
C ARG A 99 2.26 7.42 -7.46
N VAL A 100 2.79 7.97 -6.37
CA VAL A 100 3.46 7.17 -5.31
C VAL A 100 2.47 6.29 -4.55
N ALA A 101 1.21 6.71 -4.42
CA ALA A 101 0.17 5.99 -3.69
C ALA A 101 -0.56 4.92 -4.53
N VAL A 102 -0.33 4.89 -5.85
CA VAL A 102 -0.92 3.94 -6.82
C VAL A 102 0.01 2.75 -6.98
#